data_AF-A0AA43XJ41-F1
#
_entry.id   AF-A0AA43XJ41-F1
#
_cell.length_a   1.000
_cell.length_b   1.000
_cell.length_c   1.000
_cell.angle_alpha   90.00
_cell.angle_beta   90.00
_cell.angle_gamma   90.00
#
_symmetry.space_group_name_H-M   'P 1'
#
loop_
_entity.id
_entity.type
_entity.pdbx_description
1 polymer ?
#
loop_
_entity_poly.entity_id
_entity_poly.type
_entity_poly.pdbx_seq_one_letter_code
_entity_poly.pdbx_strand_id
1 'polypeptide(L)'
;MVGGYPEKKSVKTTPSLPLLKLIEKRCCNMIKEILPKIYQIEIPLPKNPLKALNSYLIKGEEEYLLVDTGFNRRECQEVLFQALDSLEVDLKKTKVLITHLHADHSGLAEVLYSKGATLLMEPEEALRIKALSKEKNWETMKGDLKTFGLEVGKNFFDDHPGRIYAPKGDFAYEKIHEGENIVIGDYSFEVISVPGHTPGMINLFDRENRIYLSADHVLETITPNIGFWGYDQEKMLQKYLKSLRKVQEYPVTVMLPSHRGLIRKPKERIEELIAHHQERLKEVENIINGKDRPLTVEDVAKDMDWRIPAKSWGDFPPPQKSFAAGEAMSHLEYLKDHGRIKAYWKGNVIYFARNTQ
;
A
#
# COMPACT_ATOMS: atom_id res chain seq x y z
N MET A 1 50.28 26.34 -36.15
CA MET A 1 48.90 26.85 -36.34
C MET A 1 47.97 25.82 -35.71
N VAL A 2 47.72 25.88 -34.39
CA VAL A 2 46.67 26.66 -33.69
C VAL A 2 45.26 26.36 -34.23
N GLY A 3 44.41 25.82 -33.35
CA GLY A 3 42.95 25.71 -33.50
C GLY A 3 42.48 24.29 -33.17
N GLY A 4 41.67 24.00 -32.17
CA GLY A 4 40.96 24.77 -31.16
C GLY A 4 39.95 23.79 -30.55
N TYR A 5 40.03 23.52 -29.25
CA TYR A 5 39.08 22.62 -28.58
C TYR A 5 37.70 23.31 -28.51
N PRO A 6 36.58 22.62 -28.78
CA PRO A 6 35.27 23.21 -28.57
C PRO A 6 35.03 23.43 -27.07
N GLU A 7 34.65 24.65 -26.73
CA GLU A 7 34.28 25.08 -25.38
C GLU A 7 33.20 24.14 -24.79
N LYS A 8 33.48 23.61 -23.60
CA LYS A 8 32.45 23.02 -22.75
C LYS A 8 31.44 24.13 -22.44
N LYS A 9 30.25 24.07 -23.03
CA LYS A 9 29.09 24.85 -22.57
C LYS A 9 28.94 24.59 -21.08
N SER A 10 29.13 25.63 -20.28
CA SER A 10 28.83 25.61 -18.85
C SER A 10 27.37 25.18 -18.70
N VAL A 11 27.15 24.01 -18.12
CA VAL A 11 25.84 23.64 -17.58
C VAL A 11 25.57 24.70 -16.51
N LYS A 12 24.65 25.63 -16.81
CA LYS A 12 24.11 26.53 -15.80
C LYS A 12 23.52 25.61 -14.74
N THR A 13 24.17 25.53 -13.58
CA THR A 13 23.58 24.97 -12.38
C THR A 13 22.30 25.74 -12.13
N THR A 14 21.17 25.07 -12.33
CA THR A 14 19.85 25.57 -11.94
C THR A 14 19.97 26.03 -10.49
N PRO A 15 19.49 27.22 -10.12
CA PRO A 15 19.47 27.63 -8.73
C PRO A 15 18.76 26.54 -7.93
N SER A 16 19.38 26.05 -6.85
CA SER A 16 18.70 25.18 -5.90
C SER A 16 17.45 25.91 -5.41
N LEU A 17 16.28 25.49 -5.88
CA LEU A 17 15.01 25.96 -5.35
C LEU A 17 15.02 25.76 -3.82
N PRO A 18 14.55 26.74 -3.03
CA PRO A 18 14.53 26.61 -1.60
C PRO A 18 13.67 25.38 -1.23
N LEU A 19 14.29 24.39 -0.59
CA LEU A 19 13.60 23.23 -0.04
C LEU A 19 12.44 23.77 0.83
N LEU A 20 11.20 23.42 0.47
CA LEU A 20 10.05 23.78 1.30
C LEU A 20 10.29 23.26 2.71
N LYS A 21 10.29 24.17 3.69
CA LYS A 21 10.37 23.77 5.10
C LYS A 21 9.05 23.11 5.47
N LEU A 22 9.13 21.96 6.12
CA LEU A 22 7.97 21.32 6.72
C LEU A 22 7.37 22.28 7.77
N ILE A 23 6.09 22.61 7.60
CA ILE A 23 5.34 23.45 8.53
C ILE A 23 4.45 22.48 9.26
N GLU A 24 4.67 22.15 10.53
CA GLU A 24 3.71 21.33 11.29
C GLU A 24 2.81 22.27 12.09
N LYS A 25 1.79 22.84 11.42
CA LYS A 25 0.81 23.72 12.06
C LYS A 25 -0.49 22.95 12.27
N ARG A 26 -0.90 22.79 13.54
CA ARG A 26 -2.20 22.19 13.87
C ARG A 26 -3.32 23.18 13.57
N CYS A 27 -4.22 22.81 12.66
CA CYS A 27 -5.47 23.52 12.42
C CYS A 27 -6.56 23.05 13.40
N CYS A 28 -6.55 21.76 13.73
CA CYS A 28 -7.31 21.13 14.83
C CYS A 28 -6.62 19.80 15.23
N ASN A 29 -7.18 19.00 16.16
CA ASN A 29 -6.53 17.75 16.62
C ASN A 29 -6.24 16.74 15.49
N MET A 30 -7.03 16.73 14.42
CA MET A 30 -6.95 15.73 13.35
C MET A 30 -6.39 16.29 12.02
N ILE A 31 -6.13 17.61 11.93
CA ILE A 31 -5.66 18.26 10.70
C ILE A 31 -4.35 19.00 10.98
N LYS A 32 -3.33 18.65 10.20
CA LYS A 32 -2.03 19.31 10.23
C LYS A 32 -1.74 19.80 8.82
N GLU A 33 -1.56 21.10 8.65
CA GLU A 33 -0.76 21.54 7.50
C GLU A 33 0.64 21.00 7.74
N ILE A 34 1.22 20.29 6.76
CA ILE A 34 2.56 19.68 6.85
C ILE A 34 3.54 20.37 5.89
N LEU A 35 3.03 20.85 4.76
CA LEU A 35 3.73 21.69 3.78
C LEU A 35 2.74 22.75 3.31
N PRO A 36 3.19 23.88 2.72
CA PRO A 36 2.27 24.89 2.22
C PRO A 36 1.16 24.28 1.35
N LYS A 37 -0.10 24.44 1.76
CA LYS A 37 -1.28 23.89 1.06
C LYS A 37 -1.37 22.37 0.97
N ILE A 38 -0.52 21.62 1.68
CA ILE A 38 -0.66 20.17 1.86
C ILE A 38 -1.04 19.89 3.31
N TYR A 39 -2.22 19.31 3.49
CA TYR A 39 -2.81 19.00 4.77
C TYR A 39 -2.86 17.48 4.96
N GLN A 40 -2.32 17.01 6.09
CA GLN A 40 -2.54 15.67 6.59
C GLN A 40 -3.83 15.67 7.44
N ILE A 41 -4.79 14.84 7.05
CA ILE A 41 -6.03 14.55 7.76
C ILE A 41 -5.88 13.15 8.36
N GLU A 42 -5.74 13.09 9.68
CA GLU A 42 -5.66 11.82 10.40
C GLU A 42 -7.09 11.28 10.61
N ILE A 43 -7.48 10.28 9.83
CA ILE A 43 -8.80 9.64 9.89
C ILE A 43 -8.74 8.47 10.87
N PRO A 44 -9.56 8.42 11.93
CA PRO A 44 -9.50 7.35 12.91
C PRO A 44 -9.95 6.02 12.31
N LEU A 45 -9.30 4.93 12.71
CA LEU A 45 -9.67 3.54 12.40
C LEU A 45 -10.01 2.81 13.72
N PRO A 46 -11.22 3.02 14.30
CA PRO A 46 -11.54 2.49 15.61
C PRO A 46 -11.47 0.95 15.67
N LYS A 47 -10.85 0.44 16.73
CA LYS A 47 -10.61 -1.00 16.97
C LYS A 47 -9.75 -1.69 15.89
N ASN A 48 -8.98 -0.92 15.12
CA ASN A 48 -8.01 -1.44 14.17
C ASN A 48 -6.57 -1.24 14.70
N PRO A 49 -5.65 -2.20 14.54
CA PRO A 49 -4.25 -2.06 14.98
C PRO A 49 -3.49 -0.91 14.30
N LEU A 50 -3.92 -0.47 13.12
CA LEU A 50 -3.36 0.70 12.43
C LEU A 50 -3.76 2.02 13.11
N LYS A 51 -4.83 2.04 13.92
CA LYS A 51 -5.35 3.19 14.69
C LYS A 51 -5.89 4.35 13.86
N ALA A 52 -5.20 4.76 12.80
CA ALA A 52 -5.58 5.85 11.93
C ALA A 52 -4.99 5.69 10.52
N LEU A 53 -5.66 6.30 9.54
CA LEU A 53 -5.18 6.55 8.19
C LEU A 53 -4.77 8.03 8.07
N ASN A 54 -3.68 8.32 7.40
CA ASN A 54 -3.30 9.66 6.94
C ASN A 54 -3.85 9.87 5.53
N SER A 55 -4.95 10.62 5.41
CA SER A 55 -5.39 11.16 4.13
C SER A 55 -4.66 12.48 3.86
N TYR A 56 -4.29 12.74 2.62
CA TYR A 56 -3.58 13.97 2.24
C TYR A 56 -4.44 14.81 1.30
N LEU A 57 -4.68 16.07 1.69
CA LEU A 57 -5.34 17.05 0.86
C LEU A 57 -4.32 18.07 0.34
N ILE A 58 -4.22 18.20 -0.98
CA ILE A 58 -3.48 19.24 -1.67
C ILE A 58 -4.49 20.28 -2.16
N LYS A 59 -4.33 21.53 -1.73
CA LYS A 59 -5.25 22.64 -2.03
C LYS A 59 -4.67 23.58 -3.08
N GLY A 60 -5.24 23.55 -4.29
CA GLY A 60 -5.03 24.58 -5.30
C GLY A 60 -6.00 25.76 -5.11
N GLU A 61 -5.97 26.72 -6.04
CA GLU A 61 -6.93 27.84 -6.04
C GLU A 61 -8.31 27.41 -6.55
N GLU A 62 -8.34 26.59 -7.61
CA GLU A 62 -9.58 26.15 -8.26
C GLU A 62 -9.85 24.66 -8.16
N GLU A 63 -8.83 23.83 -7.93
CA GLU A 63 -8.96 22.38 -7.83
C GLU A 63 -8.28 21.84 -6.57
N TYR A 64 -8.71 20.65 -6.15
CA TYR A 64 -8.20 19.96 -4.97
C TYR A 64 -7.83 18.52 -5.34
N LEU A 65 -6.81 17.99 -4.68
CA LEU A 65 -6.51 16.55 -4.72
C LEU A 65 -6.58 16.01 -3.29
N LEU A 66 -7.50 15.07 -3.08
CA LEU A 66 -7.57 14.25 -1.88
C LEU A 66 -6.96 12.88 -2.19
N VAL A 67 -6.08 12.39 -1.34
CA VAL A 67 -5.45 11.07 -1.47
C VAL A 67 -5.92 10.19 -0.33
N ASP A 68 -6.61 9.09 -0.68
CA ASP A 68 -7.24 8.11 0.22
C ASP A 68 -8.29 8.66 1.19
N THR A 69 -9.15 7.79 1.72
CA THR A 69 -10.47 8.23 2.24
C THR A 69 -10.92 7.66 3.59
N GLY A 70 -10.31 6.58 4.09
CA GLY A 70 -10.78 5.89 5.29
C GLY A 70 -11.77 4.76 5.01
N PHE A 71 -12.13 4.02 6.07
CA PHE A 71 -13.14 2.98 6.02
C PHE A 71 -14.54 3.54 5.70
N ASN A 72 -15.39 2.75 5.05
CA ASN A 72 -16.81 3.04 4.91
C ASN A 72 -17.56 2.87 6.24
N ARG A 73 -17.35 3.81 7.15
CA ARG A 73 -18.00 3.86 8.47
C ARG A 73 -18.14 5.30 8.94
N ARG A 74 -19.11 5.49 9.84
CA ARG A 74 -19.53 6.80 10.35
C ARG A 74 -18.36 7.62 10.91
N GLU A 75 -17.49 7.03 11.73
CA GLU A 75 -16.41 7.77 12.39
C GLU A 75 -15.37 8.30 11.40
N CYS A 76 -15.07 7.53 10.35
CA CYS A 76 -14.16 7.98 9.29
C CYS A 76 -14.81 9.08 8.46
N GLN A 77 -16.09 8.88 8.11
CA GLN A 77 -16.88 9.83 7.33
C GLN A 77 -17.00 11.20 8.03
N GLU A 78 -17.35 11.21 9.32
CA GLU A 78 -17.49 12.43 10.12
C GLU A 78 -16.19 13.24 10.15
N VAL A 79 -15.05 12.59 10.43
CA VAL A 79 -13.75 13.28 10.48
C VAL A 79 -13.33 13.80 9.10
N LEU A 80 -13.49 12.99 8.05
CA LEU A 80 -13.12 13.42 6.70
C LEU A 80 -13.94 14.65 6.27
N PHE A 81 -15.27 14.59 6.35
CA PHE A 81 -16.10 15.72 5.91
C PHE A 81 -15.93 16.95 6.80
N GLN A 82 -15.78 16.79 8.11
CA GLN A 82 -15.44 17.92 8.99
C GLN A 82 -14.13 18.60 8.56
N ALA A 83 -13.12 17.80 8.17
CA ALA A 83 -11.86 18.35 7.71
C ALA A 83 -12.01 19.09 6.38
N LEU A 84 -12.69 18.50 5.39
CA LEU A 84 -12.95 19.13 4.10
C LEU A 84 -13.75 20.43 4.24
N ASP A 85 -14.78 20.44 5.10
CA ASP A 85 -15.57 21.65 5.39
C ASP A 85 -14.72 22.73 6.05
N SER A 86 -13.90 22.38 7.06
CA SER A 86 -13.03 23.32 7.77
C SER A 86 -11.91 23.92 6.90
N LEU A 87 -11.54 23.20 5.83
CA LEU A 87 -10.56 23.63 4.85
C LEU A 87 -11.22 24.27 3.61
N GLU A 88 -12.54 24.48 3.65
CA GLU A 88 -13.34 25.12 2.60
C GLU A 88 -13.15 24.44 1.23
N VAL A 89 -13.19 23.10 1.21
CA VAL A 89 -13.02 22.30 -0.01
C VAL A 89 -14.34 22.17 -0.76
N ASP A 90 -14.33 22.53 -2.05
CA ASP A 90 -15.44 22.23 -2.96
C ASP A 90 -15.27 20.84 -3.57
N LEU A 91 -16.10 19.88 -3.12
CA LEU A 91 -16.07 18.51 -3.61
C LEU A 91 -16.28 18.40 -5.13
N LYS A 92 -17.03 19.31 -5.76
CA LYS A 92 -17.24 19.30 -7.21
C LYS A 92 -16.00 19.65 -8.01
N LYS A 93 -14.99 20.22 -7.36
CA LYS A 93 -13.68 20.54 -7.92
C LYS A 93 -12.56 19.67 -7.32
N THR A 94 -12.95 18.58 -6.63
CA THR A 94 -12.02 17.70 -5.94
C THR A 94 -11.81 16.43 -6.74
N LYS A 95 -10.55 16.15 -7.07
CA LYS A 95 -10.07 14.85 -7.53
C LYS A 95 -9.74 14.02 -6.29
N VAL A 96 -10.22 12.78 -6.22
CA VAL A 96 -9.94 11.85 -5.13
C VAL A 96 -9.15 10.69 -5.71
N LEU A 97 -7.85 10.66 -5.44
CA LEU A 97 -7.00 9.55 -5.84
C LEU A 97 -7.05 8.46 -4.77
N ILE A 98 -7.38 7.24 -5.20
CA ILE A 98 -7.29 6.04 -4.37
C ILE A 98 -6.01 5.31 -4.74
N THR A 99 -5.09 5.19 -3.77
CA THR A 99 -3.75 4.64 -4.00
C THR A 99 -3.79 3.13 -4.27
N HIS A 100 -4.70 2.43 -3.57
CA HIS A 100 -4.94 1.00 -3.73
C HIS A 100 -6.26 0.55 -3.10
N LEU A 101 -6.59 -0.74 -3.28
CA LEU A 101 -7.91 -1.29 -3.04
C LEU A 101 -8.32 -1.40 -1.57
N HIS A 102 -7.38 -1.43 -0.62
CA HIS A 102 -7.71 -1.71 0.78
C HIS A 102 -8.77 -0.76 1.31
N ALA A 103 -9.68 -1.29 2.12
CA ALA A 103 -10.93 -0.59 2.46
C ALA A 103 -10.72 0.67 3.30
N ASP A 104 -9.60 0.80 4.01
CA ASP A 104 -9.21 2.04 4.70
C ASP A 104 -8.70 3.11 3.74
N HIS A 105 -8.43 2.79 2.48
CA HIS A 105 -8.06 3.76 1.46
C HIS A 105 -9.25 4.06 0.56
N SER A 106 -9.93 3.02 0.12
CA SER A 106 -11.02 3.07 -0.86
C SER A 106 -12.41 3.24 -0.26
N GLY A 107 -12.59 3.06 1.05
CA GLY A 107 -13.90 2.84 1.68
C GLY A 107 -14.95 3.91 1.40
N LEU A 108 -14.58 5.19 1.44
CA LEU A 108 -15.51 6.30 1.17
C LEU A 108 -15.52 6.77 -0.29
N ALA A 109 -14.90 6.02 -1.22
CA ALA A 109 -14.86 6.39 -2.64
C ALA A 109 -16.25 6.64 -3.22
N GLU A 110 -17.21 5.75 -2.99
CA GLU A 110 -18.58 5.92 -3.47
C GLU A 110 -19.29 7.12 -2.82
N VAL A 111 -19.05 7.35 -1.53
CA VAL A 111 -19.66 8.47 -0.78
C VAL A 111 -19.15 9.82 -1.30
N LEU A 112 -17.85 9.92 -1.63
CA LEU A 112 -17.28 11.13 -2.21
C LEU A 112 -17.75 11.35 -3.65
N TYR A 113 -17.82 10.27 -4.44
CA TYR A 113 -18.35 10.30 -5.80
C TYR A 113 -19.80 10.78 -5.84
N SER A 114 -20.69 10.26 -4.98
CA SER A 114 -22.09 10.67 -4.92
C SER A 114 -22.28 12.14 -4.50
N LYS A 115 -21.26 12.75 -3.89
CA LYS A 115 -21.22 14.18 -3.54
C LYS A 115 -20.58 15.07 -4.61
N GLY A 116 -20.16 14.50 -5.74
CA GLY A 116 -19.67 15.22 -6.91
C GLY A 116 -18.17 15.23 -7.10
N ALA A 117 -17.39 14.50 -6.29
CA ALA A 117 -15.95 14.37 -6.50
C ALA A 117 -15.62 13.46 -7.68
N THR A 118 -14.51 13.74 -8.36
CA THR A 118 -13.98 12.89 -9.43
C THR A 118 -13.02 11.86 -8.83
N LEU A 119 -13.30 10.57 -9.01
CA LEU A 119 -12.38 9.52 -8.54
C LEU A 119 -11.29 9.24 -9.57
N LEU A 120 -10.03 9.17 -9.13
CA LEU A 120 -8.88 8.73 -9.91
C LEU A 120 -8.39 7.39 -9.37
N MET A 121 -8.28 6.39 -10.25
CA MET A 121 -7.85 5.05 -9.85
C MET A 121 -7.03 4.37 -10.93
N GLU A 122 -6.04 3.59 -10.50
CA GLU A 122 -5.41 2.62 -11.39
C GLU A 122 -6.45 1.54 -11.76
N PRO A 123 -6.58 1.13 -13.05
CA PRO A 123 -7.64 0.22 -13.48
C PRO A 123 -7.69 -1.15 -12.80
N GLU A 124 -6.55 -1.80 -12.53
CA GLU A 124 -6.52 -3.07 -11.81
C GLU A 124 -7.02 -2.90 -10.36
N GLU A 125 -6.59 -1.84 -9.67
CA GLU A 125 -7.08 -1.50 -8.34
C GLU A 125 -8.59 -1.21 -8.35
N ALA A 126 -9.09 -0.44 -9.33
CA ALA A 126 -10.51 -0.15 -9.46
C ALA A 126 -11.37 -1.41 -9.66
N LEU A 127 -10.90 -2.38 -10.45
CA LEU A 127 -11.55 -3.67 -10.62
C LEU A 127 -11.62 -4.44 -9.30
N ARG A 128 -10.53 -4.44 -8.52
CA ARG A 128 -10.46 -5.11 -7.22
C ARG A 128 -11.32 -4.43 -6.15
N ILE A 129 -11.37 -3.09 -6.11
CA ILE A 129 -12.27 -2.34 -5.21
C ILE A 129 -13.72 -2.74 -5.49
N LYS A 130 -14.14 -2.76 -6.76
CA LYS A 130 -15.51 -3.16 -7.13
C LYS A 130 -15.81 -4.62 -6.74
N ALA A 131 -14.80 -5.49 -6.76
CA ALA A 131 -14.94 -6.89 -6.36
C ALA A 131 -15.11 -7.08 -4.84
N LEU A 132 -14.66 -6.15 -3.99
CA LEU A 132 -14.80 -6.25 -2.52
C LEU A 132 -16.26 -6.38 -2.06
N SER A 133 -17.20 -5.80 -2.81
CA SER A 133 -18.64 -5.90 -2.53
C SER A 133 -19.29 -7.20 -3.03
N LYS A 134 -18.56 -8.05 -3.75
CA LYS A 134 -19.09 -9.26 -4.41
C LYS A 134 -18.73 -10.51 -3.61
N GLU A 135 -19.72 -11.33 -3.28
CA GLU A 135 -19.50 -12.58 -2.54
C GLU A 135 -18.51 -13.52 -3.23
N LYS A 136 -18.55 -13.56 -4.57
CA LYS A 136 -17.63 -14.35 -5.38
C LYS A 136 -16.15 -14.05 -5.07
N ASN A 137 -15.78 -12.80 -4.81
CA ASN A 137 -14.41 -12.43 -4.45
C ASN A 137 -13.97 -13.13 -3.16
N TRP A 138 -14.82 -13.09 -2.14
CA TRP A 138 -14.53 -13.71 -0.85
C TRP A 138 -14.54 -15.24 -0.93
N GLU A 139 -15.41 -15.83 -1.75
CA GLU A 139 -15.36 -17.28 -2.04
C GLU A 139 -14.06 -17.70 -2.74
N THR A 140 -13.58 -16.91 -3.70
CA THR A 140 -12.28 -17.14 -4.34
C THR A 140 -11.14 -17.08 -3.32
N MET A 141 -11.09 -16.04 -2.49
CA MET A 141 -10.08 -15.93 -1.41
C MET A 141 -10.15 -17.11 -0.43
N LYS A 142 -11.35 -17.58 -0.06
CA LYS A 142 -11.52 -18.79 0.77
C LYS A 142 -10.99 -20.03 0.04
N GLY A 143 -11.18 -20.13 -1.26
CA GLY A 143 -10.61 -21.18 -2.11
C GLY A 143 -9.09 -21.19 -2.06
N ASP A 144 -8.46 -20.03 -2.25
CA ASP A 144 -7.01 -19.88 -2.20
C ASP A 144 -6.45 -20.27 -0.82
N LEU A 145 -7.06 -19.79 0.25
CA LEU A 145 -6.65 -20.16 1.62
C LEU A 145 -6.79 -21.66 1.91
N LYS A 146 -7.78 -22.35 1.33
CA LYS A 146 -7.85 -23.81 1.44
C LYS A 146 -6.68 -24.50 0.75
N THR A 147 -6.16 -23.93 -0.34
CA THR A 147 -4.95 -24.47 -0.98
C THR A 147 -3.71 -24.34 -0.10
N PHE A 148 -3.72 -23.40 0.85
CA PHE A 148 -2.65 -23.21 1.83
C PHE A 148 -2.67 -24.24 2.95
N GLY A 149 -3.67 -25.13 2.96
CA GLY A 149 -3.92 -26.06 4.05
C GLY A 149 -4.69 -25.43 5.21
N LEU A 150 -5.15 -24.18 5.08
CA LEU A 150 -5.88 -23.48 6.14
C LEU A 150 -7.32 -24.00 6.23
N GLU A 151 -7.79 -24.21 7.46
CA GLU A 151 -9.21 -24.47 7.70
C GLU A 151 -10.01 -23.17 7.62
N VAL A 152 -10.91 -23.09 6.62
CA VAL A 152 -11.68 -21.89 6.31
C VAL A 152 -13.17 -22.20 6.35
N GLY A 153 -13.82 -21.75 7.44
CA GLY A 153 -15.26 -21.87 7.63
C GLY A 153 -16.09 -20.93 6.75
N LYS A 154 -17.42 -21.12 6.76
CA LYS A 154 -18.36 -20.29 5.97
C LYS A 154 -18.22 -18.80 6.26
N ASN A 155 -18.11 -18.44 7.54
CA ASN A 155 -18.15 -17.08 8.05
C ASN A 155 -16.75 -16.46 8.23
N PHE A 156 -15.71 -17.06 7.64
CA PHE A 156 -14.31 -16.71 7.90
C PHE A 156 -13.98 -15.23 7.65
N PHE A 157 -14.67 -14.59 6.69
CA PHE A 157 -14.47 -13.19 6.32
C PHE A 157 -15.64 -12.28 6.71
N ASP A 158 -16.59 -12.73 7.53
CA ASP A 158 -17.77 -11.92 7.86
C ASP A 158 -17.40 -10.63 8.60
N ASP A 159 -16.38 -10.68 9.45
CA ASP A 159 -15.85 -9.53 10.19
C ASP A 159 -14.59 -8.93 9.55
N HIS A 160 -14.24 -9.34 8.32
CA HIS A 160 -13.02 -8.84 7.67
C HIS A 160 -13.17 -7.35 7.33
N PRO A 161 -12.27 -6.44 7.79
CA PRO A 161 -12.39 -5.00 7.55
C PRO A 161 -12.53 -4.65 6.06
N GLY A 162 -11.76 -5.33 5.20
CA GLY A 162 -11.85 -5.22 3.74
C GLY A 162 -13.23 -5.54 3.14
N ARG A 163 -14.09 -6.26 3.86
CA ARG A 163 -15.46 -6.60 3.45
C ARG A 163 -16.48 -5.64 4.05
N ILE A 164 -16.45 -5.49 5.37
CA ILE A 164 -17.49 -4.75 6.11
C ILE A 164 -17.41 -3.24 5.88
N TYR A 165 -16.22 -2.74 5.54
CA TYR A 165 -15.96 -1.32 5.29
C TYR A 165 -15.64 -1.00 3.83
N ALA A 166 -15.91 -1.92 2.90
CA ALA A 166 -15.78 -1.66 1.47
C ALA A 166 -16.80 -0.61 0.98
N PRO A 167 -16.55 0.03 -0.18
CA PRO A 167 -17.57 0.78 -0.90
C PRO A 167 -18.80 -0.09 -1.18
N LYS A 168 -20.01 0.47 -1.00
CA LYS A 168 -21.27 -0.29 -1.12
C LYS A 168 -22.08 0.00 -2.38
N GLY A 169 -21.83 1.13 -3.04
CA GLY A 169 -22.52 1.52 -4.27
C GLY A 169 -21.60 1.55 -5.48
N ASP A 170 -22.19 1.88 -6.63
CA ASP A 170 -21.47 2.06 -7.88
C ASP A 170 -20.83 3.45 -7.95
N PHE A 171 -19.68 3.51 -8.60
CA PHE A 171 -18.98 4.75 -8.89
C PHE A 171 -18.28 4.65 -10.25
N ALA A 172 -18.21 5.79 -10.93
CA ALA A 172 -17.34 6.00 -12.06
C ALA A 172 -15.98 6.49 -11.57
N TYR A 173 -14.95 6.25 -12.37
CA TYR A 173 -13.60 6.71 -12.09
C TYR A 173 -12.92 7.09 -13.40
N GLU A 174 -12.03 8.07 -13.34
CA GLU A 174 -11.06 8.33 -14.38
C GLU A 174 -9.84 7.44 -14.14
N LYS A 175 -9.35 6.84 -15.23
CA LYS A 175 -8.19 5.95 -15.18
C LYS A 175 -6.94 6.80 -15.01
N ILE A 176 -6.03 6.31 -14.19
CA ILE A 176 -4.71 6.90 -14.06
C ILE A 176 -3.63 5.83 -14.24
N HIS A 177 -2.56 6.20 -14.94
CA HIS A 177 -1.47 5.30 -15.28
C HIS A 177 -0.10 5.87 -14.85
N GLU A 178 0.90 4.99 -14.77
CA GLU A 178 2.29 5.39 -14.50
C GLU A 178 2.77 6.45 -15.51
N GLY A 179 3.48 7.46 -15.00
CA GLY A 179 4.04 8.57 -15.77
C GLY A 179 3.07 9.72 -16.06
N GLU A 180 1.78 9.57 -15.76
CA GLU A 180 0.84 10.70 -15.78
C GLU A 180 1.17 11.70 -14.67
N ASN A 181 0.81 12.97 -14.89
CA ASN A 181 1.03 14.04 -13.91
C ASN A 181 -0.29 14.64 -13.46
N ILE A 182 -0.46 14.77 -12.14
CA ILE A 182 -1.58 15.48 -11.52
C ILE A 182 -1.06 16.83 -11.03
N VAL A 183 -1.54 17.92 -11.63
CA VAL A 183 -1.15 19.29 -11.27
C VAL A 183 -2.22 19.92 -10.39
N ILE A 184 -1.82 20.42 -9.22
CA ILE A 184 -2.70 21.13 -8.27
C ILE A 184 -1.91 22.29 -7.66
N GLY A 185 -2.25 23.52 -8.05
CA GLY A 185 -1.51 24.70 -7.62
C GLY A 185 -0.02 24.61 -7.98
N ASP A 186 0.85 24.77 -6.99
CA ASP A 186 2.31 24.72 -7.14
C ASP A 186 2.90 23.30 -7.17
N TYR A 187 2.05 22.26 -7.16
CA TYR A 187 2.49 20.87 -7.13
C TYR A 187 2.16 20.14 -8.43
N SER A 188 3.11 19.33 -8.90
CA SER A 188 2.99 18.46 -10.06
C SER A 188 3.45 17.05 -9.68
N PHE A 189 2.47 16.17 -9.45
CA PHE A 189 2.70 14.82 -8.98
C PHE A 189 2.75 13.81 -10.13
N GLU A 190 3.93 13.24 -10.36
CA GLU A 190 4.14 12.08 -11.22
C GLU A 190 3.55 10.83 -10.56
N VAL A 191 2.73 10.08 -11.28
CA VAL A 191 2.14 8.80 -10.84
C VAL A 191 3.15 7.68 -11.03
N ILE A 192 3.44 6.94 -9.97
CA ILE A 192 4.45 5.87 -9.97
C ILE A 192 3.78 4.57 -9.57
N SER A 193 3.80 3.58 -10.47
CA SER A 193 3.33 2.22 -10.16
C SER A 193 4.29 1.52 -9.20
N VAL A 194 3.80 0.99 -8.09
CA VAL A 194 4.62 0.34 -7.05
C VAL A 194 4.01 -0.98 -6.60
N PRO A 195 3.79 -1.94 -7.53
CA PRO A 195 3.12 -3.18 -7.23
C PRO A 195 3.89 -3.99 -6.18
N GLY A 196 3.16 -4.73 -5.36
CA GLY A 196 3.72 -5.66 -4.37
C GLY A 196 2.92 -5.74 -3.09
N HIS A 197 2.52 -4.60 -2.52
CA HIS A 197 1.56 -4.57 -1.41
C HIS A 197 0.17 -4.97 -1.91
N THR A 198 -0.29 -4.29 -2.97
CA THR A 198 -1.37 -4.72 -3.86
C THR A 198 -0.88 -4.78 -5.31
N PRO A 199 -1.62 -5.44 -6.22
CA PRO A 199 -1.14 -5.67 -7.59
C PRO A 199 -0.97 -4.42 -8.47
N GLY A 200 -1.81 -3.41 -8.31
CA GLY A 200 -1.83 -2.17 -9.11
C GLY A 200 -1.56 -0.90 -8.31
N MET A 201 -1.01 -1.02 -7.10
CA MET A 201 -0.74 0.12 -6.21
C MET A 201 0.02 1.26 -6.91
N ILE A 202 -0.41 2.50 -6.67
CA ILE A 202 0.25 3.70 -7.16
C ILE A 202 0.64 4.65 -6.03
N ASN A 203 1.73 5.39 -6.24
CA ASN A 203 2.22 6.46 -5.40
C ASN A 203 2.38 7.75 -6.21
N LEU A 204 2.60 8.87 -5.53
CA LEU A 204 2.76 10.19 -6.16
C LEU A 204 4.11 10.81 -5.80
N PHE A 205 4.80 11.38 -6.77
CA PHE A 205 6.07 12.09 -6.57
C PHE A 205 6.05 13.49 -7.18
N ASP A 206 6.26 14.50 -6.34
CA ASP A 206 6.53 15.85 -6.81
C ASP A 206 8.03 16.08 -6.92
N ARG A 207 8.50 16.29 -8.16
CA ARG A 207 9.94 16.37 -8.47
C ARG A 207 10.58 17.67 -8.01
N GLU A 208 9.87 18.78 -8.11
CA GLU A 208 10.37 20.10 -7.78
C GLU A 208 10.59 20.25 -6.27
N ASN A 209 9.60 19.84 -5.50
CA ASN A 209 9.59 19.91 -4.04
C ASN A 209 10.16 18.65 -3.38
N ARG A 210 10.42 17.59 -4.16
CA ARG A 210 11.05 16.32 -3.72
C ARG A 210 10.23 15.57 -2.67
N ILE A 211 8.90 15.68 -2.76
CA ILE A 211 7.93 15.08 -1.84
C ILE A 211 7.36 13.80 -2.46
N TYR A 212 7.17 12.77 -1.65
CA TYR A 212 6.67 11.48 -2.14
C TYR A 212 5.51 10.99 -1.26
N LEU A 213 4.31 10.84 -1.80
CA LEU A 213 3.19 10.20 -1.09
C LEU A 213 3.36 8.70 -1.25
N SER A 214 3.82 8.04 -0.19
CA SER A 214 4.25 6.64 -0.23
C SER A 214 3.14 5.63 0.03
N ALA A 215 1.96 6.11 0.44
CA ALA A 215 0.84 5.28 0.86
C ALA A 215 1.31 4.13 1.78
N ASP A 216 0.93 2.89 1.46
CA ASP A 216 1.36 1.65 2.13
C ASP A 216 2.58 0.99 1.46
N HIS A 217 3.25 1.64 0.51
CA HIS A 217 4.45 1.09 -0.11
C HIS A 217 5.65 1.17 0.84
N VAL A 218 5.81 2.32 1.51
CA VAL A 218 6.85 2.56 2.52
C VAL A 218 6.18 3.23 3.72
N LEU A 219 6.18 2.54 4.86
CA LEU A 219 5.60 2.97 6.12
C LEU A 219 6.71 3.19 7.16
N GLU A 220 6.55 4.17 8.07
CA GLU A 220 7.62 4.60 8.98
C GLU A 220 8.09 3.50 9.94
N THR A 221 7.23 3.06 10.86
CA THR A 221 7.65 2.15 11.95
C THR A 221 7.18 0.70 11.78
N ILE A 222 6.41 0.43 10.73
CA ILE A 222 5.81 -0.89 10.45
C ILE A 222 6.16 -1.33 9.04
N THR A 223 6.13 -2.64 8.80
CA THR A 223 6.25 -3.22 7.47
C THR A 223 4.86 -3.35 6.86
N PRO A 224 4.67 -3.00 5.57
CA PRO A 224 3.42 -3.29 4.91
C PRO A 224 3.29 -4.79 4.66
N ASN A 225 2.06 -5.31 4.73
CA ASN A 225 1.78 -6.70 4.45
C ASN A 225 1.98 -7.01 2.96
N ILE A 226 2.84 -7.98 2.62
CA ILE A 226 3.05 -8.42 1.23
C ILE A 226 2.35 -9.75 1.03
N GLY A 227 1.07 -9.67 0.66
CA GLY A 227 0.18 -10.81 0.58
C GLY A 227 0.13 -11.49 -0.79
N PHE A 228 -0.50 -12.66 -0.81
CA PHE A 228 -0.85 -13.39 -2.02
C PHE A 228 -2.12 -12.82 -2.65
N TRP A 229 -2.10 -12.61 -3.96
CA TRP A 229 -3.18 -11.94 -4.71
C TRP A 229 -3.81 -12.78 -5.83
N GLY A 230 -3.51 -14.09 -5.85
CA GLY A 230 -3.99 -15.04 -6.86
C GLY A 230 -2.83 -15.75 -7.58
N TYR A 231 -3.05 -16.98 -8.03
CA TYR A 231 -2.05 -17.77 -8.77
C TYR A 231 -1.75 -17.23 -10.18
N ASP A 232 -2.64 -16.38 -10.70
CA ASP A 232 -2.50 -15.65 -11.95
C ASP A 232 -1.67 -14.37 -11.82
N GLN A 233 -1.33 -13.96 -10.59
CA GLN A 233 -0.50 -12.81 -10.33
C GLN A 233 0.99 -13.19 -10.34
N GLU A 234 1.81 -12.27 -10.85
CA GLU A 234 3.26 -12.37 -10.66
C GLU A 234 3.63 -12.26 -9.17
N LYS A 235 4.78 -12.84 -8.79
CA LYS A 235 5.23 -13.01 -7.41
C LYS A 235 5.32 -11.68 -6.66
N MET A 236 4.42 -11.48 -5.70
CA MET A 236 4.17 -10.17 -5.09
C MET A 236 5.35 -9.63 -4.28
N LEU A 237 6.09 -10.50 -3.59
CA LEU A 237 7.33 -10.09 -2.90
C LEU A 237 8.42 -9.63 -3.87
N GLN A 238 8.55 -10.29 -5.03
CA GLN A 238 9.52 -9.88 -6.04
C GLN A 238 9.15 -8.51 -6.63
N LYS A 239 7.86 -8.29 -6.93
CA LYS A 239 7.33 -6.99 -7.34
C LYS A 239 7.62 -5.93 -6.28
N TYR A 240 7.32 -6.20 -5.01
CA TYR A 240 7.56 -5.26 -3.92
C TYR A 240 9.03 -4.84 -3.80
N LEU A 241 9.96 -5.81 -3.79
CA LEU A 241 11.40 -5.53 -3.73
C LEU A 241 11.91 -4.74 -4.95
N LYS A 242 11.36 -5.01 -6.14
CA LYS A 242 11.66 -4.22 -7.36
C LYS A 242 11.12 -2.79 -7.24
N SER A 243 9.91 -2.63 -6.71
CA SER A 243 9.30 -1.32 -6.47
C SER A 243 10.10 -0.50 -5.45
N LEU A 244 10.52 -1.11 -4.34
CA LEU A 244 11.40 -0.45 -3.35
C LEU A 244 12.69 0.07 -3.98
N ARG A 245 13.38 -0.76 -4.77
CA ARG A 245 14.60 -0.36 -5.49
C ARG A 245 14.33 0.74 -6.51
N LYS A 246 13.21 0.67 -7.23
CA LYS A 246 12.80 1.73 -8.17
C LYS A 246 12.64 3.07 -7.45
N VAL A 247 11.94 3.08 -6.31
CA VAL A 247 11.68 4.30 -5.53
C VAL A 247 12.95 4.85 -4.88
N GLN A 248 13.91 3.99 -4.52
CA GLN A 248 15.19 4.39 -3.93
C GLN A 248 16.02 5.32 -4.84
N GLU A 249 15.83 5.24 -6.16
CA GLU A 249 16.50 6.07 -7.16
C GLU A 249 15.92 7.50 -7.24
N TYR A 250 14.71 7.73 -6.72
CA TYR A 250 14.10 9.05 -6.74
C TYR A 250 14.77 9.97 -5.71
N PRO A 251 14.96 11.25 -6.02
CA PRO A 251 15.61 12.19 -5.12
C PRO A 251 14.66 12.64 -4.01
N VAL A 252 13.98 11.74 -3.31
CA VAL A 252 12.99 12.07 -2.28
C VAL A 252 13.65 12.66 -1.03
N THR A 253 13.10 13.75 -0.48
CA THR A 253 13.53 14.33 0.80
C THR A 253 12.62 13.96 1.96
N VAL A 254 11.33 13.76 1.69
CA VAL A 254 10.34 13.32 2.69
C VAL A 254 9.30 12.43 2.03
N MET A 255 8.93 11.33 2.71
CA MET A 255 7.76 10.54 2.32
C MET A 255 6.57 10.78 3.28
N LEU A 256 5.38 10.78 2.69
CA LEU A 256 4.09 10.98 3.32
C LEU A 256 3.31 9.64 3.27
N PRO A 257 3.46 8.76 4.28
CA PRO A 257 2.81 7.46 4.29
C PRO A 257 1.35 7.54 4.74
N SER A 258 0.55 6.54 4.37
CA SER A 258 -0.85 6.45 4.80
C SER A 258 -1.02 6.01 6.26
N HIS A 259 0.04 5.53 6.92
CA HIS A 259 0.03 5.25 8.36
C HIS A 259 1.31 5.70 9.03
N ARG A 260 1.21 5.97 10.34
CA ARG A 260 2.32 6.41 11.21
C ARG A 260 2.82 7.82 10.82
N GLY A 261 4.04 8.17 11.21
CA GLY A 261 4.63 9.49 10.99
C GLY A 261 5.32 9.63 9.63
N LEU A 262 5.81 10.84 9.36
CA LEU A 262 6.52 11.17 8.13
C LEU A 262 7.90 10.52 8.09
N ILE A 263 8.34 10.11 6.89
CA ILE A 263 9.64 9.45 6.72
C ILE A 263 10.65 10.49 6.22
N ARG A 264 11.54 10.93 7.12
CA ARG A 264 12.57 11.95 6.83
C ARG A 264 13.88 11.37 6.30
N LYS A 265 14.05 10.05 6.38
CA LYS A 265 15.21 9.32 5.87
C LYS A 265 14.75 8.23 4.89
N PRO A 266 14.24 8.61 3.70
CA PRO A 266 13.58 7.65 2.79
C PRO A 266 14.48 6.49 2.38
N LYS A 267 15.75 6.77 2.06
CA LYS A 267 16.72 5.75 1.64
C LYS A 267 17.02 4.73 2.76
N GLU A 268 17.29 5.21 3.97
CA GLU A 268 17.52 4.36 5.14
C GLU A 268 16.29 3.46 5.39
N ARG A 269 15.09 4.05 5.32
CA ARG A 269 13.85 3.28 5.54
C ARG A 269 13.61 2.21 4.47
N ILE A 270 13.90 2.50 3.20
CA ILE A 270 13.81 1.51 2.13
C ILE A 270 14.82 0.37 2.34
N GLU A 271 16.05 0.70 2.74
CA GLU A 271 17.08 -0.30 3.03
C GLU A 271 16.68 -1.21 4.20
N GLU A 272 16.09 -0.65 5.26
CA GLU A 272 15.52 -1.42 6.38
C GLU A 272 14.44 -2.41 5.92
N LEU A 273 13.53 -1.98 5.02
CA LEU A 273 12.47 -2.85 4.49
C LEU A 273 13.03 -3.98 3.62
N ILE A 274 14.04 -3.68 2.79
CA ILE A 274 14.74 -4.70 1.99
C ILE A 274 15.43 -5.70 2.91
N ALA A 275 16.16 -5.23 3.93
CA ALA A 275 16.84 -6.08 4.90
C ALA A 275 15.85 -6.96 5.68
N HIS A 276 14.72 -6.39 6.12
CA HIS A 276 13.66 -7.13 6.79
C HIS A 276 13.18 -8.33 5.96
N HIS A 277 12.85 -8.12 4.68
CA HIS A 277 12.40 -9.22 3.82
C HIS A 277 13.51 -10.24 3.53
N GLN A 278 14.78 -9.82 3.48
CA GLN A 278 15.90 -10.78 3.38
C GLN A 278 15.99 -11.67 4.63
N GLU A 279 15.75 -11.13 5.82
CA GLU A 279 15.69 -11.92 7.05
C GLU A 279 14.49 -12.85 7.10
N ARG A 280 13.29 -12.37 6.70
CA ARG A 280 12.09 -13.21 6.57
C ARG A 280 12.28 -14.35 5.57
N LEU A 281 12.92 -14.09 4.43
CA LEU A 281 13.24 -15.14 3.46
C LEU A 281 14.17 -16.22 4.05
N LYS A 282 15.16 -15.82 4.87
CA LYS A 282 16.04 -16.77 5.58
C LYS A 282 15.27 -17.58 6.62
N GLU A 283 14.39 -16.93 7.38
CA GLU A 283 13.54 -17.60 8.36
C GLU A 283 12.66 -18.66 7.68
N VAL A 284 11.91 -18.29 6.63
CA VAL A 284 11.03 -19.22 5.90
C VAL A 284 11.82 -20.40 5.32
N GLU A 285 12.99 -20.15 4.75
CA GLU A 285 13.87 -21.21 4.25
C GLU A 285 14.37 -22.13 5.37
N ASN A 286 14.74 -21.57 6.53
CA ASN A 286 15.15 -22.35 7.70
C ASN A 286 14.02 -23.21 8.24
N ILE A 287 12.78 -22.70 8.27
CA ILE A 287 11.58 -23.47 8.66
C ILE A 287 11.41 -24.69 7.73
N ILE A 288 11.51 -24.48 6.41
CA ILE A 288 11.41 -25.57 5.42
C ILE A 288 12.53 -26.59 5.58
N ASN A 289 13.78 -26.13 5.75
CA ASN A 289 14.94 -27.00 5.84
C ASN A 289 15.02 -27.75 7.19
N GLY A 290 14.41 -27.23 8.24
CA GLY A 290 14.40 -27.82 9.58
C GLY A 290 13.39 -28.96 9.78
N LYS A 291 12.65 -29.37 8.74
CA LYS A 291 11.63 -30.43 8.84
C LYS A 291 11.91 -31.54 7.83
N ASP A 292 11.84 -32.79 8.27
CA ASP A 292 12.00 -33.98 7.41
C ASP A 292 10.74 -34.35 6.62
N ARG A 293 9.78 -33.43 6.54
CA ARG A 293 8.56 -33.57 5.76
C ARG A 293 8.28 -32.29 4.97
N PRO A 294 7.59 -32.38 3.83
CA PRO A 294 7.05 -31.20 3.15
C PRO A 294 6.00 -30.48 4.01
N LEU A 295 5.94 -29.16 3.89
CA LEU A 295 5.11 -28.26 4.69
C LEU A 295 4.06 -27.58 3.82
N THR A 296 2.86 -27.39 4.35
CA THR A 296 1.88 -26.48 3.73
C THR A 296 2.26 -25.03 3.97
N VAL A 297 1.56 -24.09 3.33
CA VAL A 297 1.70 -22.65 3.65
C VAL A 297 1.29 -22.39 5.11
N GLU A 298 0.23 -23.04 5.61
CA GLU A 298 -0.18 -22.90 7.00
C GLU A 298 0.87 -23.43 7.98
N ASP A 299 1.51 -24.57 7.70
CA ASP A 299 2.62 -25.09 8.50
C ASP A 299 3.75 -24.05 8.64
N VAL A 300 4.11 -23.40 7.54
CA VAL A 300 5.16 -22.36 7.52
C VAL A 300 4.70 -21.12 8.28
N ALA A 301 3.48 -20.64 8.02
CA ALA A 301 2.94 -19.47 8.70
C ALA A 301 2.87 -19.66 10.22
N LYS A 302 2.57 -20.87 10.70
CA LYS A 302 2.58 -21.20 12.14
C LYS A 302 3.95 -21.05 12.80
N ASP A 303 5.02 -21.37 12.05
CA ASP A 303 6.38 -21.42 12.56
C ASP A 303 7.16 -20.10 12.33
N MET A 304 6.60 -19.15 11.57
CA MET A 304 7.14 -17.78 11.42
C MET A 304 6.93 -16.94 12.68
N ASP A 305 7.85 -16.03 12.96
CA ASP A 305 7.72 -15.09 14.08
C ASP A 305 6.75 -13.95 13.76
N TRP A 306 5.70 -13.78 14.56
CA TRP A 306 4.67 -12.76 14.36
C TRP A 306 4.53 -11.86 15.59
N ARG A 307 4.45 -10.55 15.35
CA ARG A 307 4.10 -9.57 16.39
C ARG A 307 2.58 -9.41 16.53
N ILE A 308 1.90 -10.52 16.79
CA ILE A 308 0.44 -10.57 16.98
C ILE A 308 0.14 -10.93 18.43
N PRO A 309 -0.76 -10.20 19.12
CA PRO A 309 -1.10 -10.47 20.53
C PRO A 309 -1.98 -11.72 20.66
N ALA A 310 -1.42 -12.89 20.38
CA ALA A 310 -2.07 -14.19 20.47
C ALA A 310 -1.08 -15.21 21.08
N LYS A 311 -1.59 -16.17 21.86
CA LYS A 311 -0.75 -17.15 22.57
C LYS A 311 -0.31 -18.30 21.66
N SER A 312 -1.10 -18.58 20.63
CA SER A 312 -0.87 -19.64 19.67
C SER A 312 -1.54 -19.29 18.34
N TRP A 313 -1.18 -20.01 17.27
CA TRP A 313 -1.88 -19.92 15.98
C TRP A 313 -3.38 -20.15 16.11
N GLY A 314 -3.81 -21.04 17.00
CA GLY A 314 -5.23 -21.30 17.25
C GLY A 314 -6.00 -20.04 17.62
N ASP A 315 -5.37 -19.18 18.42
CA ASP A 315 -5.93 -17.93 18.95
C ASP A 315 -5.89 -16.75 17.97
N PHE A 316 -5.23 -16.89 16.82
CA PHE A 316 -5.22 -15.84 15.81
C PHE A 316 -6.65 -15.60 15.28
N PRO A 317 -7.13 -14.35 15.27
CA PRO A 317 -8.35 -13.96 14.57
C PRO A 317 -8.31 -14.43 13.10
N PRO A 318 -9.44 -14.85 12.51
CA PRO A 318 -9.46 -15.33 11.12
C PRO A 318 -8.85 -14.35 10.09
N PRO A 319 -9.10 -13.03 10.13
CA PRO A 319 -8.43 -12.08 9.24
C PRO A 319 -6.90 -12.09 9.39
N GLN A 320 -6.39 -12.23 10.61
CA GLN A 320 -4.94 -12.28 10.85
C GLN A 320 -4.32 -13.59 10.35
N LYS A 321 -5.04 -14.72 10.42
CA LYS A 321 -4.61 -15.97 9.78
C LYS A 321 -4.50 -15.81 8.27
N SER A 322 -5.45 -15.12 7.62
CA SER A 322 -5.37 -14.88 6.18
C SER A 322 -4.20 -13.99 5.78
N PHE A 323 -3.91 -12.93 6.54
CA PHE A 323 -2.75 -12.07 6.27
C PHE A 323 -1.44 -12.84 6.44
N ALA A 324 -1.26 -13.54 7.58
CA ALA A 324 -0.07 -14.33 7.86
C ALA A 324 0.17 -15.44 6.81
N ALA A 325 -0.88 -16.17 6.43
CA ALA A 325 -0.76 -17.21 5.41
C ALA A 325 -0.48 -16.64 4.01
N GLY A 326 -1.10 -15.50 3.66
CA GLY A 326 -0.83 -14.81 2.40
C GLY A 326 0.61 -14.28 2.30
N GLU A 327 1.15 -13.75 3.40
CA GLU A 327 2.54 -13.29 3.46
C GLU A 327 3.53 -14.46 3.42
N ALA A 328 3.26 -15.55 4.15
CA ALA A 328 4.05 -16.77 4.06
C ALA A 328 4.08 -17.32 2.62
N MET A 329 2.93 -17.37 1.94
CA MET A 329 2.84 -17.78 0.54
C MET A 329 3.69 -16.90 -0.37
N SER A 330 3.65 -15.58 -0.22
CA SER A 330 4.46 -14.66 -1.03
C SER A 330 5.96 -14.89 -0.88
N HIS A 331 6.42 -15.21 0.34
CA HIS A 331 7.82 -15.56 0.58
C HIS A 331 8.19 -16.94 0.00
N LEU A 332 7.29 -17.93 0.13
CA LEU A 332 7.47 -19.27 -0.43
C LEU A 332 7.53 -19.23 -1.97
N GLU A 333 6.68 -18.44 -2.63
CA GLU A 333 6.73 -18.25 -4.08
C GLU A 333 8.06 -17.63 -4.52
N TYR A 334 8.54 -16.63 -3.79
CA TYR A 334 9.84 -16.02 -4.06
C TYR A 334 10.97 -17.06 -3.96
N LEU A 335 11.04 -17.81 -2.86
CA LEU A 335 12.06 -18.84 -2.67
C LEU A 335 12.01 -19.93 -3.74
N LYS A 336 10.80 -20.36 -4.11
CA LYS A 336 10.57 -21.36 -5.16
C LYS A 336 11.08 -20.84 -6.52
N ASP A 337 10.72 -19.62 -6.88
CA ASP A 337 11.12 -19.00 -8.15
C ASP A 337 12.64 -18.84 -8.28
N HIS A 338 13.33 -18.64 -7.16
CA HIS A 338 14.79 -18.56 -7.08
C HIS A 338 15.46 -19.92 -6.89
N GLY A 339 14.74 -21.04 -7.04
CA GLY A 339 15.29 -22.40 -6.97
C GLY A 339 15.78 -22.81 -5.58
N ARG A 340 15.40 -22.10 -4.52
CA ARG A 340 15.84 -22.37 -3.14
C ARG A 340 15.02 -23.46 -2.46
N ILE A 341 13.75 -23.58 -2.85
CA ILE A 341 12.83 -24.63 -2.41
C ILE A 341 12.07 -25.21 -3.60
N LYS A 342 11.45 -26.37 -3.41
CA LYS A 342 10.54 -27.00 -4.38
C LYS A 342 9.10 -26.93 -3.86
N ALA A 343 8.15 -26.92 -4.77
CA ALA A 343 6.73 -27.02 -4.43
C ALA A 343 6.04 -28.09 -5.28
N TYR A 344 5.03 -28.74 -4.71
CA TYR A 344 4.19 -29.70 -5.42
C TYR A 344 2.79 -29.75 -4.83
N TRP A 345 1.84 -30.22 -5.62
CA TRP A 345 0.44 -30.34 -5.22
C TRP A 345 0.13 -31.76 -4.73
N LYS A 346 -0.62 -31.87 -3.64
CA LYS A 346 -1.22 -33.13 -3.19
C LYS A 346 -2.72 -32.90 -3.01
N GLY A 347 -3.51 -33.40 -3.95
CA GLY A 347 -4.90 -32.97 -4.08
C GLY A 347 -4.95 -31.46 -4.37
N ASN A 348 -5.74 -30.73 -3.59
CA ASN A 348 -5.92 -29.28 -3.76
C ASN A 348 -5.04 -28.44 -2.81
N VAL A 349 -4.06 -29.06 -2.12
CA VAL A 349 -3.18 -28.36 -1.18
C VAL A 349 -1.76 -28.31 -1.74
N ILE A 350 -1.14 -27.14 -1.67
CA ILE A 350 0.25 -26.94 -2.07
C ILE A 350 1.19 -27.23 -0.90
N TYR A 351 2.25 -27.99 -1.19
CA TYR A 351 3.30 -28.34 -0.26
C TYR A 351 4.65 -27.82 -0.76
N PHE A 352 5.51 -27.42 0.18
CA PHE A 352 6.85 -26.92 -0.05
C PHE A 352 7.87 -27.80 0.67
N ALA A 353 9.02 -28.02 0.03
CA ALA A 353 10.08 -28.87 0.56
C ALA A 353 11.45 -28.31 0.19
N ARG A 354 12.47 -28.73 0.95
CA ARG A 354 13.87 -28.43 0.63
C ARG A 354 14.22 -28.82 -0.80
N ASN A 355 15.02 -28.01 -1.47
CA ASN A 355 15.57 -28.38 -2.76
C ASN A 355 16.80 -29.28 -2.55
N THR A 356 16.61 -30.59 -2.38
CA THR A 356 17.71 -31.54 -2.55
C THR A 356 18.01 -31.62 -4.04
N GLN A 357 19.19 -31.15 -4.45
CA GLN A 357 19.73 -31.44 -5.78
C GLN A 357 19.90 -32.94 -5.96
#